data_AF-A0A923QNC6-F1
#
_entry.id   AF-A0A923QNC6-F1
#
_cell.length_a   1.000
_cell.length_b   1.000
_cell.length_c   1.000
_cell.angle_alpha   90.00
_cell.angle_beta   90.00
_cell.angle_gamma   90.00
#
_symmetry.space_group_name_H-M   'P 1'
#
loop_
_entity.id
_entity.type
_entity.pdbx_description
1 polymer ?
#
loop_
_entity_poly.entity_id
_entity_poly.type
_entity_poly.pdbx_seq_one_letter_code
_entity_poly.pdbx_strand_id
1 'polypeptide(L)'
;MNTNIKKIVEEIHPLRRMINSKGMDEAFNIVRKHLPQMHVHEYMPDEKADDWETPFGWELIKAQIKNSKGELIASDKDSHLIVAAYSEPINGIFTKAEIAKHIRCHPILKDAYFMEHRNAYNYSLTDWGITLPQNLWDSLPEDNYEVIIEVEKDYKRTMKVGELMIKGKSDAIISFTAHIDELCNDNLSSCAVLIEYFKSLSENKNFKPYYSYQLLLIPEVIGTFFYVRNNMNDVKKTKAMINLETVGRGENWLIKESFKANNYIDKLMVVAAKEILGEYKTSDMFGGYGNEERVYEYPTIQVPSVALQRFPFKEYHSSADTPDKLSDELLSQALDFITYLVDIIEKDAIPEYVFILPPWLTKHGLYFDSKDQPELFDKFMNQVQFNVDGKNSIIELCYRFNIPFKTLYEFLEKFFAKGFIKKTTTNDLWRN
;
A
#
# COMPACT_ATOMS: atom_id res chain seq x y z
N MET A 1 -4.64 18.91 -10.18
CA MET A 1 -4.47 19.02 -8.73
C MET A 1 -5.61 18.27 -8.08
N ASN A 2 -5.34 17.13 -7.43
CA ASN A 2 -6.37 16.45 -6.66
C ASN A 2 -6.33 16.95 -5.20
N THR A 3 -6.93 18.10 -4.96
CA THR A 3 -6.94 18.82 -3.66
C THR A 3 -7.50 17.98 -2.49
N ASN A 4 -8.18 16.88 -2.78
CA ASN A 4 -8.80 16.02 -1.77
C ASN A 4 -7.79 15.10 -1.09
N ILE A 5 -6.78 14.59 -1.80
CA ILE A 5 -5.81 13.63 -1.25
C ILE A 5 -5.01 14.30 -0.12
N LYS A 6 -4.43 15.47 -0.36
CA LYS A 6 -3.71 16.23 0.68
C LYS A 6 -4.60 16.59 1.86
N LYS A 7 -5.86 16.95 1.62
CA LYS A 7 -6.81 17.24 2.69
C LYS A 7 -7.02 16.04 3.62
N ILE A 8 -7.13 14.82 3.07
CA ILE A 8 -7.23 13.60 3.88
C ILE A 8 -5.97 13.42 4.74
N VAL A 9 -4.79 13.63 4.14
CA VAL A 9 -3.51 13.58 4.87
C VAL A 9 -3.49 14.61 6.01
N GLU A 10 -3.84 15.87 5.74
CA GLU A 10 -3.84 16.96 6.72
C GLU A 10 -4.83 16.73 7.87
N GLU A 11 -5.97 16.09 7.61
CA GLU A 11 -6.96 15.75 8.63
C GLU A 11 -6.47 14.62 9.56
N ILE A 12 -5.77 13.62 9.01
CA ILE A 12 -5.39 12.40 9.75
C ILE A 12 -3.99 12.50 10.36
N HIS A 13 -3.03 13.13 9.68
CA HIS A 13 -1.62 13.22 10.08
C HIS A 13 -1.40 13.69 11.53
N PRO A 14 -2.13 14.71 12.05
CA PRO A 14 -1.93 15.18 13.43
C PRO A 14 -2.23 14.13 14.51
N LEU A 15 -2.90 13.04 14.17
CA LEU A 15 -3.27 11.97 15.10
C LEU A 15 -2.09 11.04 15.37
N ARG A 16 -1.93 10.60 16.63
CA ARG A 16 -0.93 9.60 17.05
C ARG A 16 -1.47 8.19 16.80
N ARG A 17 -1.23 7.67 15.60
CA ARG A 17 -1.85 6.42 15.10
C ARG A 17 -0.96 5.21 15.35
N MET A 18 -0.81 4.83 16.61
CA MET A 18 -0.24 3.52 16.97
C MET A 18 -1.21 2.37 16.60
N ILE A 19 -0.70 1.14 16.54
CA ILE A 19 -1.43 -0.08 16.15
C ILE A 19 -2.82 -0.19 16.82
N ASN A 20 -2.87 0.00 18.15
CA ASN A 20 -4.11 0.09 18.91
C ASN A 20 -4.06 1.35 19.77
N SER A 21 -4.74 2.41 19.32
CA SER A 21 -4.62 3.76 19.90
C SER A 21 -5.90 4.57 19.72
N LYS A 22 -6.08 5.59 20.54
CA LYS A 22 -7.13 6.60 20.39
C LYS A 22 -6.97 7.37 19.08
N GLY A 23 -5.73 7.67 18.67
CA GLY A 23 -5.47 8.31 17.38
C GLY A 23 -5.92 7.45 16.20
N MET A 24 -5.79 6.12 16.30
CA MET A 24 -6.31 5.19 15.30
C MET A 24 -7.85 5.21 15.25
N ASP A 25 -8.51 5.27 16.40
CA ASP A 25 -9.98 5.41 16.46
C ASP A 25 -10.47 6.69 15.80
N GLU A 26 -9.81 7.81 16.09
CA GLU A 26 -10.10 9.11 15.49
C GLU A 26 -9.83 9.10 13.97
N ALA A 27 -8.77 8.42 13.52
CA ALA A 27 -8.46 8.27 12.11
C ALA A 27 -9.59 7.54 11.38
N PHE A 28 -10.07 6.40 11.89
CA PHE A 28 -11.19 5.68 11.28
C PHE A 28 -12.51 6.48 11.31
N ASN A 29 -12.73 7.34 12.32
CA ASN A 29 -13.86 8.26 12.32
C ASN A 29 -13.75 9.30 11.19
N ILE A 30 -12.54 9.78 10.87
CA ILE A 30 -12.30 10.67 9.73
C ILE A 30 -12.47 9.90 8.42
N VAL A 31 -11.89 8.71 8.29
CA VAL A 31 -12.04 7.85 7.10
C VAL A 31 -13.51 7.61 6.80
N ARG A 32 -14.34 7.29 7.80
CA ARG A 32 -15.80 7.11 7.61
C ARG A 32 -16.55 8.36 7.17
N LYS A 33 -16.00 9.57 7.33
CA LYS A 33 -16.60 10.77 6.71
C LYS A 33 -16.39 10.79 5.20
N HIS A 34 -15.27 10.25 4.73
CA HIS A 34 -14.96 10.11 3.30
C HIS A 34 -15.56 8.83 2.69
N LEU A 35 -15.66 7.75 3.48
CA LEU A 35 -16.20 6.45 3.11
C LEU A 35 -17.24 5.97 4.14
N PRO A 36 -18.48 6.52 4.16
CA PRO A 36 -19.51 6.18 5.16
C PRO A 36 -19.89 4.70 5.25
N GLN A 37 -19.67 3.97 4.17
CA GLN A 37 -19.97 2.56 3.99
C GLN A 37 -18.80 1.63 4.36
N MET A 38 -17.67 2.17 4.83
CA MET A 38 -16.57 1.38 5.37
C MET A 38 -16.97 0.67 6.67
N HIS A 39 -16.86 -0.65 6.65
CA HIS A 39 -16.94 -1.49 7.84
C HIS A 39 -15.62 -1.40 8.61
N VAL A 40 -15.67 -1.43 9.94
CA VAL A 40 -14.45 -1.49 10.77
C VAL A 40 -14.58 -2.75 11.60
N HIS A 41 -13.68 -3.69 11.36
CA HIS A 41 -13.45 -4.86 12.19
C HIS A 41 -12.76 -4.40 13.46
N GLU A 42 -13.18 -4.97 14.60
CA GLU A 42 -12.66 -4.64 15.92
C GLU A 42 -12.21 -5.94 16.59
N TYR A 43 -10.93 -5.99 16.96
CA TYR A 43 -10.31 -7.14 17.61
C TYR A 43 -9.96 -6.76 19.04
N MET A 44 -10.45 -7.53 20.02
CA MET A 44 -10.17 -7.28 21.44
C MET A 44 -8.69 -7.53 21.73
N PRO A 45 -8.08 -6.88 22.74
CA PRO A 45 -6.76 -7.28 23.23
C PRO A 45 -6.74 -8.75 23.62
N ASP A 46 -5.58 -9.39 23.43
CA ASP A 46 -5.33 -10.81 23.72
C ASP A 46 -6.14 -11.80 22.83
N GLU A 47 -6.84 -11.29 21.81
CA GLU A 47 -7.47 -12.11 20.78
C GLU A 47 -6.40 -12.78 19.93
N LYS A 48 -6.67 -14.01 19.46
CA LYS A 48 -5.67 -14.83 18.76
C LYS A 48 -5.96 -15.01 17.28
N ALA A 49 -4.94 -14.78 16.46
CA ALA A 49 -4.86 -15.20 15.08
C ALA A 49 -3.76 -16.25 14.95
N ASP A 50 -4.14 -17.51 15.18
CA ASP A 50 -3.21 -18.63 15.38
C ASP A 50 -2.23 -18.34 16.54
N ASP A 51 -0.94 -18.09 16.28
CA ASP A 51 0.07 -17.78 17.31
C ASP A 51 0.24 -16.27 17.55
N TRP A 52 -0.39 -15.43 16.73
CA TRP A 52 -0.36 -13.97 16.90
C TRP A 52 -1.44 -13.52 17.88
N GLU A 53 -1.13 -12.47 18.64
CA GLU A 53 -2.00 -11.89 19.66
C GLU A 53 -2.15 -10.38 19.42
N THR A 54 -3.38 -9.86 19.51
CA THR A 54 -3.63 -8.43 19.39
C THR A 54 -3.09 -7.66 20.59
N PRO A 55 -2.49 -6.48 20.38
CA PRO A 55 -1.96 -5.70 21.48
C PRO A 55 -3.09 -4.97 22.23
N PHE A 56 -2.86 -4.71 23.51
CA PHE A 56 -3.65 -3.74 24.27
C PHE A 56 -3.49 -2.32 23.67
N GLY A 57 -4.45 -1.44 23.98
CA GLY A 57 -4.37 -0.04 23.57
C GLY A 57 -3.25 0.69 24.32
N TRP A 58 -2.40 1.43 23.61
CA TRP A 58 -1.26 2.13 24.22
C TRP A 58 -1.24 3.61 23.82
N GLU A 59 -1.10 4.49 24.81
CA GLU A 59 -1.05 5.94 24.60
C GLU A 59 0.09 6.58 25.41
N LEU A 60 0.86 7.45 24.75
CA LEU A 60 1.80 8.33 25.43
C LEU A 60 1.04 9.52 26.05
N ILE A 61 1.00 9.57 27.39
CA ILE A 61 0.39 10.67 28.14
C ILE A 61 1.38 11.83 28.29
N LYS A 62 2.64 11.52 28.60
CA LYS A 62 3.67 12.54 28.82
C LYS A 62 5.06 11.94 28.69
N ALA A 63 5.98 12.68 28.08
CA ALA A 63 7.40 12.37 28.10
C ALA A 63 8.22 13.63 28.38
N GLN A 64 9.16 13.57 29.31
CA GLN A 64 10.05 14.68 29.63
C GLN A 64 11.43 14.20 30.06
N ILE A 65 12.45 14.95 29.62
CA ILE A 65 13.83 14.79 30.06
C ILE A 65 14.29 16.15 30.59
N LYS A 66 14.72 16.20 31.85
CA LYS A 66 15.34 17.40 32.44
C LYS A 66 16.71 17.08 32.99
N ASN A 67 17.61 18.06 32.96
CA ASN A 67 18.93 17.91 33.59
C ASN A 67 18.87 18.17 35.10
N SER A 68 20.01 18.07 35.78
CA SER A 68 20.10 18.24 37.25
C SER A 68 19.73 19.65 37.75
N LYS A 69 19.75 20.65 36.87
CA LYS A 69 19.32 22.03 37.16
C LYS A 69 17.81 22.24 36.98
N GLY A 70 17.10 21.21 36.51
CA GLY A 70 15.68 21.29 36.17
C GLY A 70 15.41 21.94 34.81
N GLU A 71 16.43 22.13 33.97
CA GLU A 71 16.25 22.65 32.61
C GLU A 71 15.67 21.54 31.72
N LEU A 72 14.61 21.87 30.98
CA LEU A 72 13.96 20.93 30.05
C LEU A 72 14.84 20.71 28.81
N ILE A 73 15.19 19.46 28.56
CA ILE A 73 16.02 19.03 27.43
C ILE A 73 15.15 18.63 26.23
N ALA A 74 14.13 17.81 26.47
CA ALA A 74 13.20 17.33 25.45
C ALA A 74 11.88 16.88 26.09
N SER A 75 10.80 16.90 25.30
CA SER A 75 9.46 16.50 25.71
C SER A 75 8.58 15.97 24.57
N ASP A 76 7.44 15.39 24.92
CA ASP A 76 6.40 14.96 23.97
C ASP A 76 5.78 16.09 23.13
N LYS A 77 6.06 17.35 23.47
CA LYS A 77 5.69 18.53 22.67
C LYS A 77 6.62 18.76 21.48
N ASP A 78 7.85 18.26 21.55
CA ASP A 78 8.83 18.41 20.48
C ASP A 78 8.56 17.39 19.36
N SER A 79 8.19 16.16 19.75
CA SER A 79 7.73 15.12 18.84
C SER A 79 6.96 14.05 19.58
N HIS A 80 5.92 13.49 18.97
CA HIS A 80 5.22 12.31 19.50
C HIS A 80 6.10 11.04 19.43
N LEU A 81 7.12 11.03 18.58
CA LEU A 81 8.08 9.93 18.43
C LEU A 81 9.15 9.89 19.54
N ILE A 82 9.15 10.84 20.50
CA ILE A 82 10.16 10.89 21.58
C ILE A 82 10.20 9.62 22.44
N VAL A 83 9.13 8.83 22.46
CA VAL A 83 9.09 7.53 23.16
C VAL A 83 8.96 6.43 22.13
N ALA A 84 9.77 5.37 22.27
CA ALA A 84 9.62 4.19 21.43
C ALA A 84 8.25 3.54 21.68
N ALA A 85 7.61 3.06 20.62
CA ALA A 85 6.30 2.42 20.67
C ALA A 85 6.21 1.38 21.80
N TYR A 86 5.08 1.29 22.51
CA TYR A 86 4.87 0.29 23.57
C TYR A 86 5.90 0.30 24.72
N SER A 87 6.65 1.39 24.92
CA SER A 87 7.55 1.54 26.07
C SER A 87 6.80 1.47 27.41
N GLU A 88 7.47 0.91 28.42
CA GLU A 88 6.99 0.91 29.81
C GLU A 88 7.10 2.31 30.45
N PRO A 89 6.21 2.65 31.41
CA PRO A 89 6.31 3.92 32.13
C PRO A 89 7.52 3.94 33.05
N ILE A 90 8.15 5.11 33.18
CA ILE A 90 9.26 5.33 34.11
C ILE A 90 9.18 6.73 34.71
N ASN A 91 9.62 6.85 35.96
CA ASN A 91 9.85 8.13 36.61
C ASN A 91 11.06 7.97 37.53
N GLY A 92 12.19 8.54 37.10
CA GLY A 92 13.44 8.37 37.82
C GLY A 92 14.52 9.33 37.38
N ILE A 93 15.62 9.30 38.12
CA ILE A 93 16.83 10.05 37.81
C ILE A 93 17.88 9.04 37.35
N PHE A 94 18.45 9.29 36.18
CA PHE A 94 19.41 8.39 35.54
C PHE A 94 20.64 9.17 35.08
N THR A 95 21.80 8.53 35.13
CA THR A 95 23.01 9.05 34.50
C THR A 95 22.91 8.97 32.98
N LYS A 96 23.67 9.79 32.25
CA LYS A 96 23.77 9.69 30.78
C LYS A 96 24.15 8.27 30.33
N ALA A 97 25.05 7.60 31.05
CA ALA A 97 25.48 6.22 30.77
C ALA A 97 24.36 5.18 30.92
N GLU A 98 23.43 5.38 31.87
CA GLU A 98 22.25 4.53 32.01
C GLU A 98 21.26 4.78 30.88
N ILE A 99 20.97 6.06 30.57
CA ILE A 99 20.07 6.46 29.49
C ILE A 99 20.58 5.97 28.13
N ALA A 100 21.89 5.91 27.91
CA ALA A 100 22.50 5.44 26.66
C ALA A 100 22.02 4.04 26.23
N LYS A 101 21.59 3.19 27.18
CA LYS A 101 21.06 1.85 26.91
C LYS A 101 19.63 1.89 26.35
N HIS A 102 18.89 2.94 26.66
CA HIS A 102 17.48 3.16 26.32
C HIS A 102 17.28 4.20 25.20
N ILE A 103 18.34 4.92 24.82
CA ILE A 103 18.32 5.88 23.72
C ILE A 103 18.35 5.18 22.37
N ARG A 104 17.56 5.71 21.44
CA ARG A 104 17.55 5.36 20.03
C ARG A 104 17.64 6.64 19.22
N CYS A 105 18.53 6.67 18.23
CA CYS A 105 18.66 7.80 17.32
C CYS A 105 18.44 7.29 15.90
N HIS A 106 17.94 8.16 15.04
CA HIS A 106 17.73 7.80 13.65
C HIS A 106 19.10 7.53 12.99
N PRO A 107 19.28 6.42 12.23
CA PRO A 107 20.59 6.00 11.74
C PRO A 107 21.24 6.99 10.73
N ILE A 108 20.42 7.72 9.98
CA ILE A 108 20.87 8.65 8.92
C ILE A 108 20.60 10.13 9.29
N LEU A 109 19.36 10.48 9.64
CA LEU A 109 18.93 11.86 9.95
C LEU A 109 19.26 12.27 11.40
N LYS A 110 20.37 12.98 11.58
CA LYS A 110 20.88 13.35 12.90
C LYS A 110 20.05 14.39 13.68
N ASP A 111 19.16 15.10 12.99
CA ASP A 111 18.32 16.17 13.56
C ASP A 111 16.85 15.76 13.74
N ALA A 112 16.49 14.50 13.45
CA ALA A 112 15.12 14.01 13.53
C ALA A 112 14.93 13.04 14.72
N TYR A 113 13.69 13.00 15.23
CA TYR A 113 13.25 11.91 16.11
C TYR A 113 13.04 10.65 15.26
N PHE A 114 13.30 9.50 15.85
CA PHE A 114 13.23 8.21 15.18
C PHE A 114 11.91 7.51 15.50
N MET A 115 11.26 6.92 14.51
CA MET A 115 10.14 6.01 14.72
C MET A 115 10.67 4.61 15.09
N GLU A 116 10.99 4.43 16.37
CA GLU A 116 11.38 3.12 16.90
C GLU A 116 10.13 2.28 17.20
N HIS A 117 9.78 1.42 16.24
CA HIS A 117 8.59 0.58 16.23
C HIS A 117 8.88 -0.86 16.68
N ARG A 118 10.15 -1.26 16.92
CA ARG A 118 10.51 -2.67 17.23
C ARG A 118 9.81 -3.25 18.46
N ASN A 119 9.59 -2.43 19.48
CA ASN A 119 8.87 -2.85 20.68
C ASN A 119 7.40 -3.21 20.40
N ALA A 120 6.83 -2.74 19.29
CA ALA A 120 5.46 -3.03 18.91
C ALA A 120 5.25 -4.47 18.39
N TYR A 121 6.30 -5.16 17.94
CA TYR A 121 6.23 -6.53 17.42
C TYR A 121 7.28 -7.49 18.01
N ASN A 122 8.30 -6.98 18.69
CA ASN A 122 9.27 -7.80 19.42
C ASN A 122 9.13 -7.58 20.93
N TYR A 123 8.21 -8.33 21.54
CA TYR A 123 7.91 -8.25 22.97
C TYR A 123 9.06 -8.68 23.89
N SER A 124 10.12 -9.31 23.35
CA SER A 124 11.33 -9.59 24.14
C SER A 124 12.16 -8.34 24.40
N LEU A 125 11.89 -7.24 23.68
CA LEU A 125 12.51 -5.94 23.84
C LEU A 125 11.70 -5.00 24.75
N THR A 126 10.56 -5.47 25.30
CA THR A 126 9.69 -4.63 26.13
C THR A 126 10.43 -4.14 27.36
N ASP A 127 10.80 -2.87 27.28
CA ASP A 127 11.50 -2.04 28.25
C ASP A 127 11.06 -0.60 27.95
N TRP A 128 11.58 0.39 28.67
CA TRP A 128 11.38 1.79 28.28
C TRP A 128 12.44 2.23 27.26
N GLY A 129 12.04 3.06 26.30
CA GLY A 129 12.92 3.60 25.27
C GLY A 129 12.57 5.03 24.89
N ILE A 130 13.60 5.84 24.65
CA ILE A 130 13.47 7.23 24.24
C ILE A 130 14.17 7.42 22.90
N THR A 131 13.59 8.25 22.05
CA THR A 131 14.23 8.71 20.83
C THR A 131 14.59 10.17 20.91
N LEU A 132 15.80 10.51 20.46
CA LEU A 132 16.28 11.89 20.36
C LEU A 132 17.03 12.08 19.04
N PRO A 133 17.05 13.30 18.49
CA PRO A 133 18.03 13.67 17.49
C PRO A 133 19.45 13.34 17.95
N GLN A 134 20.24 12.68 17.11
CA GLN A 134 21.62 12.30 17.42
C GLN A 134 22.45 13.51 17.85
N ASN A 135 22.32 14.64 17.15
CA ASN A 135 23.08 15.86 17.48
C ASN A 135 22.72 16.40 18.88
N LEU A 136 21.44 16.29 19.29
CA LEU A 136 21.01 16.65 20.64
C LEU A 136 21.63 15.71 21.67
N TRP A 137 21.50 14.40 21.47
CA TRP A 137 22.06 13.39 22.37
C TRP A 137 23.57 13.51 22.56
N ASP A 138 24.31 13.72 21.46
CA ASP A 138 25.76 13.89 21.48
C ASP A 138 26.20 15.15 22.25
N SER A 139 25.38 16.21 22.22
CA SER A 139 25.65 17.47 22.91
C SER A 139 25.44 17.43 24.42
N LEU A 140 24.69 16.44 24.94
CA LEU A 140 24.39 16.35 26.37
C LEU A 140 25.66 16.07 27.18
N PRO A 141 25.96 16.83 28.24
CA PRO A 141 27.09 16.51 29.11
C PRO A 141 26.84 15.24 29.94
N GLU A 142 27.87 14.72 30.60
CA GLU A 142 27.65 13.78 31.70
C GLU A 142 26.93 14.50 32.85
N ASP A 143 25.71 14.07 33.14
CA ASP A 143 24.85 14.61 34.18
C ASP A 143 23.85 13.53 34.64
N ASN A 144 23.11 13.85 35.70
CA ASN A 144 21.89 13.18 36.08
C ASN A 144 20.70 13.84 35.42
N TYR A 145 19.84 13.02 34.82
CA TYR A 145 18.65 13.46 34.12
C TYR A 145 17.40 12.85 34.76
N GLU A 146 16.43 13.70 35.08
CA GLU A 146 15.08 13.28 35.38
C GLU A 146 14.42 12.84 34.07
N VAL A 147 14.03 11.57 34.00
CA VAL A 147 13.31 10.99 32.87
C VAL A 147 11.93 10.56 33.34
N ILE A 148 10.91 11.10 32.68
CA ILE A 148 9.51 10.78 32.92
C ILE A 148 8.92 10.27 31.61
N ILE A 149 8.36 9.06 31.65
CA ILE A 149 7.49 8.48 30.62
C ILE A 149 6.22 8.02 31.34
N GLU A 150 5.11 8.66 31.02
CA GLU A 150 3.78 8.28 31.49
C GLU A 150 2.99 7.74 30.30
N VAL A 151 2.51 6.50 30.41
CA VAL A 151 1.72 5.83 29.38
C VAL A 151 0.41 5.30 29.96
N GLU A 152 -0.63 5.25 29.14
CA GLU A 152 -1.89 4.59 29.45
C GLU A 152 -1.96 3.26 28.68
N LYS A 153 -2.34 2.19 29.39
CA LYS A 153 -2.60 0.86 28.82
C LYS A 153 -4.09 0.52 28.95
N ASP A 154 -4.77 0.40 27.83
CA ASP A 154 -6.21 0.15 27.74
C ASP A 154 -6.49 -1.27 27.23
N TYR A 155 -6.79 -2.17 28.15
CA TYR A 155 -7.13 -3.58 27.86
C TYR A 155 -8.57 -3.78 27.37
N LYS A 156 -9.31 -2.69 27.09
CA LYS A 156 -10.67 -2.74 26.53
C LYS A 156 -10.75 -2.14 25.13
N ARG A 157 -9.72 -1.41 24.69
CA ARG A 157 -9.67 -0.82 23.34
C ARG A 157 -9.38 -1.90 22.31
N THR A 158 -10.14 -1.89 21.23
CA THR A 158 -10.01 -2.83 20.13
C THR A 158 -9.02 -2.32 19.08
N MET A 159 -8.18 -3.22 18.57
CA MET A 159 -7.40 -2.96 17.35
C MET A 159 -8.37 -2.94 16.16
N LYS A 160 -8.19 -1.98 15.25
CA LYS A 160 -9.15 -1.72 14.16
C LYS A 160 -8.58 -2.04 12.79
N VAL A 161 -9.41 -2.65 11.95
CA VAL A 161 -9.14 -2.84 10.51
C VAL A 161 -10.33 -2.32 9.73
N GLY A 162 -10.10 -1.35 8.85
CA GLY A 162 -11.13 -0.81 7.96
C GLY A 162 -11.25 -1.64 6.69
N GLU A 163 -12.46 -2.03 6.34
CA GLU A 163 -12.79 -2.72 5.10
C GLU A 163 -13.89 -1.99 4.34
N LEU A 164 -13.67 -1.77 3.05
CA LEU A 164 -14.70 -1.36 2.12
C LEU A 164 -14.75 -2.35 0.95
N MET A 165 -15.95 -2.82 0.61
CA MET A 165 -16.17 -3.77 -0.47
C MET A 165 -17.14 -3.18 -1.51
N ILE A 166 -16.67 -3.05 -2.76
CA ILE A 166 -17.47 -2.68 -3.93
C ILE A 166 -17.77 -3.97 -4.69
N LYS A 167 -19.04 -4.40 -4.68
CA LYS A 167 -19.47 -5.66 -5.28
C LYS A 167 -19.56 -5.55 -6.81
N GLY A 168 -18.87 -6.45 -7.51
CA GLY A 168 -19.01 -6.66 -8.94
C GLY A 168 -20.01 -7.75 -9.30
N LYS A 169 -20.02 -8.14 -10.57
CA LYS A 169 -20.82 -9.29 -11.06
C LYS A 169 -20.30 -10.63 -10.55
N SER A 170 -19.01 -10.72 -10.28
CA SER A 170 -18.30 -11.87 -9.71
C SER A 170 -17.95 -11.61 -8.25
N ASP A 171 -17.90 -12.68 -7.46
CA ASP A 171 -17.41 -12.65 -6.08
C ASP A 171 -15.88 -12.79 -5.99
N ALA A 172 -15.17 -12.90 -7.12
CA ALA A 172 -13.72 -12.80 -7.19
C ALA A 172 -13.26 -11.38 -6.77
N ILE A 173 -12.30 -11.32 -5.83
CA ILE A 173 -11.88 -10.07 -5.19
C ILE A 173 -10.51 -9.63 -5.73
N ILE A 174 -10.40 -8.36 -6.11
CA ILE A 174 -9.13 -7.64 -6.24
C ILE A 174 -9.00 -6.75 -5.01
N SER A 175 -8.03 -7.04 -4.15
CA SER A 175 -7.84 -6.33 -2.89
C SER A 175 -6.75 -5.27 -3.03
N PHE A 176 -7.04 -4.07 -2.55
CA PHE A 176 -6.09 -2.98 -2.40
C PHE A 176 -5.85 -2.74 -0.91
N THR A 177 -4.60 -2.58 -0.50
CA THR A 177 -4.27 -2.33 0.90
C THR A 177 -3.22 -1.25 1.07
N ALA A 178 -3.25 -0.59 2.22
CA ALA A 178 -2.23 0.28 2.75
C ALA A 178 -2.37 0.31 4.27
N HIS A 179 -1.26 0.37 5.00
CA HIS A 179 -1.29 0.51 6.44
C HIS A 179 -1.47 1.99 6.85
N ILE A 180 -2.28 2.24 7.89
CA ILE A 180 -2.73 3.58 8.30
C ILE A 180 -2.02 4.09 9.56
N ASP A 181 -1.30 3.22 10.26
CA ASP A 181 -0.50 3.56 11.43
C ASP A 181 0.72 4.42 11.06
N GLU A 182 1.01 5.33 12.00
CA GLU A 182 2.02 6.39 12.03
C GLU A 182 2.37 7.12 10.70
N LEU A 183 3.21 8.15 10.86
CA LEU A 183 3.78 9.13 9.92
C LEU A 183 2.91 9.61 8.74
N CYS A 184 3.55 9.98 7.62
CA CYS A 184 2.93 10.78 6.56
C CYS A 184 3.06 10.12 5.20
N ASN A 185 4.25 10.13 4.60
CA ASN A 185 4.48 9.38 3.39
C ASN A 185 4.37 7.89 3.68
N ASP A 186 4.88 7.46 4.82
CA ASP A 186 4.85 6.10 5.34
C ASP A 186 3.81 5.96 6.48
N ASN A 187 2.56 5.59 6.21
CA ASN A 187 2.00 5.27 4.91
C ASN A 187 0.65 5.94 4.60
N LEU A 188 0.37 7.03 5.31
CA LEU A 188 -0.86 7.81 5.15
C LEU A 188 -1.03 8.38 3.72
N SER A 189 0.06 8.63 2.99
CA SER A 189 0.02 9.05 1.58
C SER A 189 -0.73 8.04 0.70
N SER A 190 -0.45 6.75 0.88
CA SER A 190 -1.08 5.65 0.16
C SER A 190 -2.52 5.45 0.60
N CYS A 191 -2.79 5.53 1.91
CA CYS A 191 -4.15 5.50 2.42
C CYS A 191 -5.01 6.60 1.80
N ALA A 192 -4.50 7.84 1.73
CA ALA A 192 -5.24 8.97 1.17
C ALA A 192 -5.55 8.79 -0.32
N VAL A 193 -4.61 8.25 -1.11
CA VAL A 193 -4.84 7.91 -2.52
C VAL A 193 -5.93 6.85 -2.65
N LEU A 194 -5.86 5.78 -1.86
CA LEU A 194 -6.85 4.70 -1.90
C LEU A 194 -8.23 5.14 -1.40
N ILE A 195 -8.29 5.97 -0.36
CA ILE A 195 -9.54 6.54 0.14
C ILE A 195 -10.21 7.38 -0.95
N GLU A 196 -9.47 8.28 -1.60
CA GLU A 196 -10.01 9.10 -2.68
C GLU A 196 -10.46 8.24 -3.88
N TYR A 197 -9.68 7.24 -4.24
CA TYR A 197 -10.03 6.31 -5.32
C TYR A 197 -11.34 5.56 -5.02
N PHE A 198 -11.43 4.89 -3.88
CA PHE A 198 -12.61 4.11 -3.51
C PHE A 198 -13.85 4.98 -3.24
N LYS A 199 -13.66 6.22 -2.80
CA LYS A 199 -14.73 7.21 -2.71
C LYS A 199 -15.29 7.50 -4.10
N SER A 200 -14.42 7.78 -5.07
CA SER A 200 -14.81 8.04 -6.46
C SER A 200 -15.57 6.86 -7.08
N LEU A 201 -15.15 5.62 -6.81
CA LEU A 201 -15.84 4.43 -7.28
C LEU A 201 -17.22 4.27 -6.64
N SER A 202 -17.33 4.55 -5.33
CA SER A 202 -18.57 4.42 -4.58
C SER A 202 -19.61 5.47 -4.98
N GLU A 203 -19.16 6.66 -5.38
CA GLU A 203 -20.02 7.75 -5.88
C GLU A 203 -20.39 7.56 -7.36
N ASN A 204 -19.59 6.81 -8.13
CA ASN A 204 -19.83 6.56 -9.55
C ASN A 204 -20.90 5.48 -9.80
N LYS A 205 -22.16 5.91 -9.91
CA LYS A 205 -23.32 5.05 -10.21
C LYS A 205 -23.22 4.28 -11.55
N ASN A 206 -22.32 4.67 -12.45
CA ASN A 206 -22.13 4.01 -13.74
C ASN A 206 -21.08 2.90 -13.67
N PHE A 207 -20.27 2.84 -12.61
CA PHE A 207 -19.29 1.78 -12.41
C PHE A 207 -20.01 0.47 -12.09
N LYS A 208 -19.94 -0.49 -13.02
CA LYS A 208 -20.57 -1.82 -12.91
C LYS A 208 -19.52 -2.91 -13.16
N PRO A 209 -18.56 -3.07 -12.25
CA PRO A 209 -17.42 -3.94 -12.47
C PRO A 209 -17.82 -5.41 -12.57
N TYR A 210 -17.00 -6.19 -13.25
CA TYR A 210 -17.05 -7.64 -13.23
C TYR A 210 -16.48 -8.15 -11.91
N TYR A 211 -15.28 -7.72 -11.52
CA TYR A 211 -14.67 -8.14 -10.25
C TYR A 211 -15.23 -7.35 -9.06
N SER A 212 -15.16 -7.94 -7.87
CA SER A 212 -15.37 -7.19 -6.63
C SER A 212 -14.06 -6.53 -6.22
N TYR A 213 -14.11 -5.27 -5.77
CA TYR A 213 -12.95 -4.51 -5.35
C TYR A 213 -13.01 -4.25 -3.85
N GLN A 214 -11.93 -4.59 -3.16
CA GLN A 214 -11.81 -4.43 -1.73
C GLN A 214 -10.73 -3.40 -1.39
N LEU A 215 -11.01 -2.54 -0.43
CA LEU A 215 -10.03 -1.69 0.23
C LEU A 215 -9.86 -2.19 1.67
N LEU A 216 -8.61 -2.43 2.07
CA LEU A 216 -8.22 -2.70 3.45
C LEU A 216 -7.27 -1.61 3.95
N LEU A 217 -7.68 -0.91 5.02
CA LEU A 217 -6.83 -0.01 5.78
C LEU A 217 -6.54 -0.63 7.14
N ILE A 218 -5.27 -0.88 7.44
CA ILE A 218 -4.89 -1.77 8.53
C ILE A 218 -3.73 -1.20 9.36
N PRO A 219 -3.54 -1.67 10.59
CA PRO A 219 -2.24 -1.60 11.24
C PRO A 219 -1.25 -2.54 10.53
N GLU A 220 -0.06 -2.03 10.22
CA GLU A 220 0.98 -2.70 9.44
C GLU A 220 1.17 -4.16 9.89
N VAL A 221 1.05 -5.10 8.94
CA VAL A 221 1.26 -6.55 9.12
C VAL A 221 0.29 -7.23 10.11
N ILE A 222 0.27 -6.85 11.39
CA ILE A 222 -0.55 -7.47 12.43
C ILE A 222 -2.05 -7.36 12.13
N GLY A 223 -2.50 -6.22 11.58
CA GLY A 223 -3.87 -6.05 11.11
C GLY A 223 -4.23 -7.07 10.03
N THR A 224 -3.29 -7.39 9.14
CA THR A 224 -3.49 -8.39 8.08
C THR A 224 -3.64 -9.79 8.65
N PHE A 225 -2.85 -10.19 9.65
CA PHE A 225 -2.99 -11.51 10.26
C PHE A 225 -4.40 -11.73 10.82
N PHE A 226 -4.91 -10.76 11.58
CA PHE A 226 -6.26 -10.83 12.13
C PHE A 226 -7.33 -10.76 11.07
N TYR A 227 -7.19 -9.88 10.07
CA TYR A 227 -8.12 -9.80 8.96
C TYR A 227 -8.19 -11.13 8.20
N VAL A 228 -7.06 -11.65 7.73
CA VAL A 228 -6.98 -12.88 6.95
C VAL A 228 -7.57 -14.04 7.73
N ARG A 229 -7.17 -14.20 9.00
CA ARG A 229 -7.62 -15.34 9.81
C ARG A 229 -9.13 -15.34 10.05
N ASN A 230 -9.73 -14.16 10.22
CA ASN A 230 -11.16 -14.02 10.48
C ASN A 230 -12.01 -13.96 9.19
N ASN A 231 -11.40 -13.64 8.05
CA ASN A 231 -12.10 -13.45 6.76
C ASN A 231 -11.63 -14.44 5.68
N MET A 232 -11.22 -15.66 6.08
CA MET A 232 -10.69 -16.67 5.16
C MET A 232 -11.61 -17.01 3.97
N ASN A 233 -12.93 -16.84 4.10
CA ASN A 233 -13.85 -17.05 3.00
C ASN A 233 -13.66 -16.03 1.88
N ASP A 234 -13.40 -14.77 2.22
CA ASP A 234 -13.13 -13.72 1.25
C ASP A 234 -11.68 -13.80 0.75
N VAL A 235 -10.72 -14.10 1.62
CA VAL A 235 -9.31 -14.37 1.22
C VAL A 235 -9.24 -15.49 0.17
N LYS A 236 -10.03 -16.56 0.31
CA LYS A 236 -10.10 -17.64 -0.68
C LYS A 236 -10.65 -17.19 -2.03
N LYS A 237 -11.39 -16.09 -2.10
CA LYS A 237 -11.89 -15.48 -3.34
C LYS A 237 -10.98 -14.38 -3.87
N THR A 238 -10.06 -13.87 -3.06
CA THR A 238 -9.06 -12.88 -3.47
C THR A 238 -8.15 -13.47 -4.54
N LYS A 239 -8.15 -12.82 -5.70
CA LYS A 239 -7.40 -13.19 -6.88
C LYS A 239 -6.02 -12.54 -6.90
N ALA A 240 -5.93 -11.31 -6.42
CA ALA A 240 -4.68 -10.62 -6.14
C ALA A 240 -4.87 -9.61 -5.01
N MET A 241 -3.77 -9.31 -4.33
CA MET A 241 -3.66 -8.20 -3.40
C MET A 241 -2.63 -7.20 -3.93
N ILE A 242 -2.99 -5.92 -3.94
CA ILE A 242 -2.16 -4.81 -4.41
C ILE A 242 -1.92 -3.89 -3.24
N ASN A 243 -0.69 -3.87 -2.75
CA ASN A 243 -0.28 -2.97 -1.68
C ASN A 243 0.21 -1.63 -2.25
N LEU A 244 -0.18 -0.52 -1.63
CA LEU A 244 0.39 0.78 -1.91
C LEU A 244 1.19 1.26 -0.70
N GLU A 245 2.38 1.75 -0.99
CA GLU A 245 3.27 2.20 0.06
C GLU A 245 4.09 3.42 -0.35
N THR A 246 4.23 4.42 0.52
CA THR A 246 5.14 5.58 0.34
C THR A 246 4.93 6.40 -0.93
N VAL A 247 3.74 6.42 -1.53
CA VAL A 247 3.54 6.93 -2.90
C VAL A 247 3.67 8.44 -3.09
N GLY A 248 3.71 9.23 -2.01
CA GLY A 248 3.76 10.70 -2.08
C GLY A 248 5.17 11.31 -2.13
N ARG A 249 6.23 10.53 -1.87
CA ARG A 249 7.61 11.00 -1.76
C ARG A 249 8.62 9.86 -1.93
N GLY A 250 9.74 10.13 -2.59
CA GLY A 250 10.86 9.19 -2.77
C GLY A 250 11.59 9.46 -4.08
N GLU A 251 12.53 8.60 -4.48
CA GLU A 251 13.33 8.79 -5.69
C GLU A 251 12.73 8.15 -6.94
N ASN A 252 12.42 6.86 -6.89
CA ASN A 252 11.97 6.08 -8.06
C ASN A 252 10.64 5.42 -7.77
N TRP A 253 9.79 5.23 -8.78
CA TRP A 253 8.74 4.24 -8.70
C TRP A 253 9.35 2.84 -8.65
N LEU A 254 8.90 2.01 -7.73
CA LEU A 254 9.31 0.62 -7.58
C LEU A 254 8.05 -0.26 -7.58
N ILE A 255 8.03 -1.25 -8.46
CA ILE A 255 7.02 -2.31 -8.44
C ILE A 255 7.66 -3.53 -7.82
N LYS A 256 7.08 -4.02 -6.73
CA LYS A 256 7.45 -5.32 -6.18
C LYS A 256 6.60 -6.37 -6.85
N GLU A 257 7.30 -7.32 -7.46
CA GLU A 257 6.69 -8.49 -8.06
C GLU A 257 6.17 -9.42 -6.96
N SER A 258 5.18 -10.21 -7.33
CA SER A 258 4.66 -11.30 -6.52
C SER A 258 5.74 -12.34 -6.19
N PHE A 259 5.49 -13.18 -5.18
CA PHE A 259 6.48 -14.17 -4.76
C PHE A 259 6.84 -15.13 -5.90
N LYS A 260 5.84 -15.51 -6.70
CA LYS A 260 6.01 -16.22 -7.98
C LYS A 260 5.89 -15.22 -9.12
N ALA A 261 6.95 -14.45 -9.32
CA ALA A 261 7.05 -13.40 -10.32
C ALA A 261 6.62 -13.86 -11.72
N ASN A 262 6.29 -12.86 -12.56
CA ASN A 262 5.83 -13.03 -13.95
C ASN A 262 4.48 -13.76 -14.08
N ASN A 263 3.62 -13.69 -13.06
CA ASN A 263 2.23 -14.13 -13.17
C ASN A 263 1.34 -13.03 -13.77
N TYR A 264 0.03 -13.27 -13.80
CA TYR A 264 -0.93 -12.36 -14.41
C TYR A 264 -0.96 -10.96 -13.78
N ILE A 265 -0.92 -10.84 -12.44
CA ILE A 265 -0.94 -9.53 -11.77
C ILE A 265 0.40 -8.78 -11.98
N ASP A 266 1.53 -9.49 -12.02
CA ASP A 266 2.83 -8.86 -12.32
C ASP A 266 2.83 -8.19 -13.70
N LYS A 267 2.27 -8.87 -14.71
CA LYS A 267 2.17 -8.33 -16.07
C LYS A 267 1.22 -7.15 -16.15
N LEU A 268 0.10 -7.19 -15.43
CA LEU A 268 -0.81 -6.06 -15.28
C LEU A 268 -0.09 -4.83 -14.71
N MET A 269 0.67 -5.00 -13.62
CA MET A 269 1.44 -3.91 -12.99
C MET A 269 2.46 -3.32 -13.96
N VAL A 270 3.21 -4.15 -14.67
CA VAL A 270 4.21 -3.71 -15.66
C VAL A 270 3.56 -2.95 -16.81
N VAL A 271 2.46 -3.47 -17.37
CA VAL A 271 1.75 -2.79 -18.47
C VAL A 271 1.18 -1.45 -17.99
N ALA A 272 0.57 -1.40 -16.81
CA ALA A 272 0.06 -0.16 -16.23
C ALA A 272 1.19 0.86 -15.97
N ALA A 273 2.34 0.40 -15.48
CA ALA A 273 3.44 1.27 -15.10
C ALA A 273 4.12 1.93 -16.30
N LYS A 274 4.31 1.18 -17.39
CA LYS A 274 4.84 1.73 -18.64
C LYS A 274 4.00 2.88 -19.19
N GLU A 275 2.69 2.80 -19.02
CA GLU A 275 1.75 3.81 -19.52
C GLU A 275 1.65 5.03 -18.60
N ILE A 276 1.66 4.83 -17.28
CA ILE A 276 1.35 5.90 -16.31
C ILE A 276 2.58 6.45 -15.59
N LEU A 277 3.53 5.58 -15.21
CA LEU A 277 4.65 5.96 -14.34
C LEU A 277 5.87 6.45 -15.12
N GLY A 278 6.02 6.02 -16.39
CA GLY A 278 7.20 6.30 -17.20
C GLY A 278 8.42 5.53 -16.70
N GLU A 279 9.34 6.20 -16.01
CA GLU A 279 10.50 5.54 -15.41
C GLU A 279 10.13 4.87 -14.09
N TYR A 280 10.33 3.55 -14.01
CA TYR A 280 10.13 2.75 -12.81
C TYR A 280 11.17 1.62 -12.75
N LYS A 281 11.34 1.07 -11.55
CA LYS A 281 12.16 -0.13 -11.29
C LYS A 281 11.26 -1.29 -10.89
N THR A 282 11.73 -2.51 -11.05
CA THR A 282 11.12 -3.70 -10.47
C THR A 282 12.07 -4.33 -9.45
N SER A 283 11.50 -5.02 -8.47
CA SER A 283 12.22 -5.91 -7.57
C SER A 283 11.41 -7.17 -7.29
N ASP A 284 12.06 -8.18 -6.73
CA ASP A 284 11.34 -9.26 -6.07
C ASP A 284 10.51 -8.73 -4.87
N MET A 285 9.69 -9.62 -4.30
CA MET A 285 8.83 -9.34 -3.15
C MET A 285 9.59 -8.84 -1.90
N PHE A 286 10.89 -9.07 -1.78
CA PHE A 286 11.70 -8.68 -0.63
C PHE A 286 12.51 -7.39 -0.85
N GLY A 287 12.53 -6.87 -2.07
CA GLY A 287 13.07 -5.54 -2.37
C GLY A 287 12.20 -4.40 -1.84
N GLY A 288 12.79 -3.22 -1.70
CA GLY A 288 12.10 -2.03 -1.19
C GLY A 288 11.73 -2.16 0.30
N TYR A 289 10.64 -1.49 0.68
CA TYR A 289 10.00 -1.67 1.99
C TYR A 289 9.05 -2.88 1.92
N GLY A 290 8.76 -3.57 3.03
CA GLY A 290 8.04 -4.84 2.99
C GLY A 290 6.95 -4.96 4.04
N ASN A 291 5.73 -5.29 3.59
CA ASN A 291 4.52 -5.20 4.40
C ASN A 291 3.56 -6.38 4.12
N GLU A 292 2.30 -6.09 3.78
CA GLU A 292 1.16 -7.00 3.73
C GLU A 292 1.32 -8.14 2.74
N GLU A 293 2.06 -7.93 1.65
CA GLU A 293 2.33 -8.94 0.63
C GLU A 293 2.96 -10.20 1.24
N ARG A 294 3.75 -10.06 2.31
CA ARG A 294 4.37 -11.19 3.01
C ARG A 294 3.34 -12.10 3.68
N VAL A 295 2.22 -11.53 4.13
CA VAL A 295 1.14 -12.29 4.77
C VAL A 295 0.31 -13.00 3.71
N TYR A 296 -0.11 -12.31 2.66
CA TYR A 296 -0.93 -12.90 1.60
C TYR A 296 -0.19 -13.96 0.77
N GLU A 297 1.12 -13.79 0.55
CA GLU A 297 1.97 -14.75 -0.17
C GLU A 297 2.50 -15.87 0.74
N TYR A 298 2.14 -15.86 2.04
CA TYR A 298 2.57 -16.92 2.95
C TYR A 298 2.15 -18.30 2.41
N PRO A 299 2.96 -19.36 2.57
CA PRO A 299 2.77 -20.63 1.86
C PRO A 299 1.42 -21.32 2.07
N THR A 300 0.65 -20.98 3.10
CA THR A 300 -0.69 -21.54 3.35
C THR A 300 -1.82 -20.67 2.81
N ILE A 301 -1.54 -19.43 2.37
CA ILE A 301 -2.52 -18.47 1.84
C ILE A 301 -2.38 -18.35 0.31
N GLN A 302 -1.16 -18.14 -0.20
CA GLN A 302 -0.81 -18.15 -1.64
C GLN A 302 -1.70 -17.26 -2.52
N VAL A 303 -2.01 -16.05 -2.05
CA VAL A 303 -2.67 -15.03 -2.88
C VAL A 303 -1.58 -14.18 -3.52
N PRO A 304 -1.51 -14.13 -4.87
CA PRO A 304 -0.53 -13.29 -5.57
C PRO A 304 -0.61 -11.85 -5.11
N SER A 305 0.53 -11.31 -4.66
CA SER A 305 0.58 -9.99 -4.04
C SER A 305 1.68 -9.13 -4.61
N VAL A 306 1.33 -7.93 -5.06
CA VAL A 306 2.26 -6.95 -5.65
C VAL A 306 2.22 -5.66 -4.84
N ALA A 307 3.27 -4.84 -4.95
CA ALA A 307 3.27 -3.51 -4.32
C ALA A 307 3.75 -2.43 -5.27
N LEU A 308 3.19 -1.22 -5.13
CA LEU A 308 3.67 0.00 -5.76
C LEU A 308 4.25 0.93 -4.70
N GLN A 309 5.51 1.35 -4.89
CA GLN A 309 6.25 2.16 -3.92
C GLN A 309 7.00 3.33 -4.55
N ARG A 310 7.32 4.35 -3.75
CA ARG A 310 8.43 5.27 -4.07
C ARG A 310 9.63 4.91 -3.19
N PHE A 311 10.72 4.48 -3.82
CA PHE A 311 11.90 3.99 -3.10
C PHE A 311 13.23 4.46 -3.74
N PRO A 312 14.26 4.74 -2.92
CA PRO A 312 14.19 4.98 -1.48
C PRO A 312 13.56 6.35 -1.18
N PHE A 313 13.19 6.60 0.08
CA PHE A 313 12.84 7.94 0.54
C PHE A 313 13.62 8.34 1.80
N LYS A 314 14.04 9.61 1.86
CA LYS A 314 15.05 10.10 2.83
C LYS A 314 14.48 10.23 4.24
N GLU A 315 13.23 10.64 4.35
CA GLU A 315 12.54 10.96 5.60
C GLU A 315 11.99 9.73 6.36
N TYR A 316 12.26 8.51 5.88
CA TYR A 316 11.70 7.25 6.38
C TYR A 316 11.92 7.04 7.88
N HIS A 317 10.88 6.59 8.57
CA HIS A 317 10.88 6.34 10.01
C HIS A 317 11.38 7.55 10.83
N SER A 318 11.01 8.78 10.45
CA SER A 318 11.49 9.97 11.15
C SER A 318 10.41 11.03 11.31
N SER A 319 10.59 11.93 12.30
CA SER A 319 9.74 13.11 12.46
C SER A 319 9.83 14.12 11.32
N ALA A 320 10.70 13.91 10.33
CA ALA A 320 10.77 14.72 9.13
C ALA A 320 9.80 14.25 8.03
N ASP A 321 9.14 13.10 8.21
CA ASP A 321 8.08 12.63 7.32
C ASP A 321 6.78 13.38 7.60
N THR A 322 6.64 14.54 6.95
CA THR A 322 5.56 15.51 7.20
C THR A 322 4.81 15.89 5.92
N PRO A 323 3.55 16.38 6.02
CA PRO A 323 2.71 16.65 4.85
C PRO A 323 3.30 17.62 3.83
N ASP A 324 4.15 18.57 4.25
CA ASP A 324 4.83 19.53 3.36
C ASP A 324 5.84 18.87 2.41
N LYS A 325 6.27 17.62 2.68
CA LYS A 325 7.18 16.86 1.82
C LYS A 325 6.48 16.18 0.65
N LEU A 326 5.17 15.96 0.74
CA LEU A 326 4.42 15.22 -0.26
C LEU A 326 4.28 16.02 -1.57
N SER A 327 4.53 15.34 -2.69
CA SER A 327 4.31 15.88 -4.03
C SER A 327 2.89 15.61 -4.50
N ASP A 328 2.18 16.67 -4.91
CA ASP A 328 0.85 16.56 -5.49
C ASP A 328 0.87 15.78 -6.81
N GLU A 329 1.95 15.93 -7.57
CA GLU A 329 2.16 15.22 -8.83
C GLU A 329 2.31 13.72 -8.59
N LEU A 330 3.12 13.30 -7.61
CA LEU A 330 3.30 11.88 -7.28
C LEU A 330 2.01 11.25 -6.75
N LEU A 331 1.30 11.93 -5.85
CA LEU A 331 0.01 11.47 -5.35
C LEU A 331 -1.04 11.33 -6.47
N SER A 332 -1.08 12.31 -7.39
CA SER A 332 -2.00 12.27 -8.53
C SER A 332 -1.62 11.13 -9.49
N GLN A 333 -0.32 10.93 -9.74
CA GLN A 333 0.19 9.87 -10.61
C GLN A 333 -0.11 8.47 -10.03
N ALA A 334 -0.03 8.30 -8.70
CA ALA A 334 -0.45 7.06 -8.04
C ALA A 334 -1.95 6.78 -8.21
N LEU A 335 -2.79 7.80 -8.09
CA LEU A 335 -4.23 7.69 -8.34
C LEU A 335 -4.52 7.33 -9.81
N ASP A 336 -3.85 7.98 -10.75
CA ASP A 336 -3.96 7.69 -12.18
C ASP A 336 -3.54 6.25 -12.47
N PHE A 337 -2.48 5.76 -11.81
CA PHE A 337 -2.01 4.38 -11.95
C PHE A 337 -3.06 3.38 -11.49
N ILE A 338 -3.64 3.56 -10.30
CA ILE A 338 -4.69 2.66 -9.78
C ILE A 338 -5.93 2.71 -10.69
N THR A 339 -6.32 3.91 -11.10
CA THR A 339 -7.48 4.11 -11.98
C THR A 339 -7.28 3.38 -13.30
N TYR A 340 -6.10 3.49 -13.89
CA TYR A 340 -5.75 2.79 -15.12
C TYR A 340 -5.64 1.28 -14.91
N LEU A 341 -5.04 0.82 -13.82
CA LEU A 341 -4.90 -0.59 -13.49
C LEU A 341 -6.27 -1.27 -13.39
N VAL A 342 -7.24 -0.65 -12.72
CA VAL A 342 -8.61 -1.19 -12.65
C VAL A 342 -9.30 -1.17 -14.01
N ASP A 343 -9.11 -0.12 -14.81
CA ASP A 343 -9.66 -0.05 -16.17
C ASP A 343 -9.15 -1.20 -17.06
N ILE A 344 -7.85 -1.49 -17.02
CA ILE A 344 -7.27 -2.59 -17.81
C ILE A 344 -7.67 -3.96 -17.25
N ILE A 345 -7.81 -4.12 -15.93
CA ILE A 345 -8.35 -5.36 -15.32
C ILE A 345 -9.76 -5.65 -15.83
N GLU A 346 -10.63 -4.64 -15.87
CA GLU A 346 -12.02 -4.78 -16.32
C GLU A 346 -12.17 -4.98 -17.84
N LYS A 347 -11.21 -4.48 -18.61
CA LYS A 347 -11.22 -4.59 -20.08
C LYS A 347 -10.46 -5.81 -20.62
N ASP A 348 -9.55 -6.38 -19.85
CA ASP A 348 -8.77 -7.53 -20.31
C ASP A 348 -9.67 -8.73 -20.59
N ALA A 349 -9.30 -9.47 -21.62
CA ALA A 349 -10.01 -10.63 -22.09
C ALA A 349 -9.04 -11.57 -22.81
N ILE A 350 -9.44 -12.82 -22.98
CA ILE A 350 -8.74 -13.77 -23.85
C ILE A 350 -9.43 -13.74 -25.22
N PRO A 351 -8.80 -13.12 -26.25
CA PRO A 351 -9.35 -13.12 -27.60
C PRO A 351 -9.10 -14.45 -28.32
N GLU A 352 -10.10 -14.92 -29.06
CA GLU A 352 -10.00 -16.12 -29.89
C GLU A 352 -10.77 -15.92 -31.20
N TYR A 353 -10.17 -16.30 -32.33
CA TYR A 353 -10.88 -16.30 -33.61
C TYR A 353 -12.09 -17.25 -33.62
N VAL A 354 -13.18 -16.79 -34.25
CA VAL A 354 -14.37 -17.61 -34.48
C VAL A 354 -14.25 -18.42 -35.78
N PHE A 355 -13.42 -17.96 -36.71
CA PHE A 355 -13.21 -18.61 -38.01
C PHE A 355 -11.99 -19.52 -37.99
N ILE A 356 -12.01 -20.56 -38.82
CA ILE A 356 -10.88 -21.49 -39.03
C ILE A 356 -9.76 -20.84 -39.88
N LEU A 357 -10.11 -19.86 -40.71
CA LEU A 357 -9.17 -19.13 -41.57
C LEU A 357 -9.12 -17.64 -41.18
N PRO A 358 -7.99 -16.95 -41.42
CA PRO A 358 -7.89 -15.52 -41.14
C PRO A 358 -8.97 -14.70 -41.87
N PRO A 359 -9.55 -13.68 -41.23
CA PRO A 359 -10.50 -12.79 -41.90
C PRO A 359 -9.83 -11.98 -43.01
N TRP A 360 -10.59 -11.60 -44.04
CA TRP A 360 -10.07 -10.77 -45.14
C TRP A 360 -9.89 -9.31 -44.70
N LEU A 361 -8.76 -9.01 -44.07
CA LEU A 361 -8.52 -7.74 -43.38
C LEU A 361 -8.61 -6.49 -44.27
N THR A 362 -8.14 -6.55 -45.53
CA THR A 362 -8.19 -5.41 -46.44
C THR A 362 -9.62 -5.01 -46.80
N LYS A 363 -10.53 -6.00 -46.95
CA LYS A 363 -11.97 -5.77 -47.13
C LYS A 363 -12.61 -5.02 -45.95
N HIS A 364 -12.01 -5.12 -44.77
CA HIS A 364 -12.56 -4.58 -43.53
C HIS A 364 -11.80 -3.35 -42.99
N GLY A 365 -10.77 -2.88 -43.69
CA GLY A 365 -9.94 -1.74 -43.25
C GLY A 365 -9.12 -2.05 -41.99
N LEU A 366 -8.75 -3.31 -41.79
CA LEU A 366 -8.00 -3.78 -40.60
C LEU A 366 -6.58 -4.24 -40.94
N TYR A 367 -6.16 -4.06 -42.19
CA TYR A 367 -4.84 -4.43 -42.66
C TYR A 367 -3.90 -3.22 -42.57
N PHE A 368 -2.73 -3.42 -41.96
CA PHE A 368 -1.62 -2.48 -42.09
C PHE A 368 -0.78 -2.90 -43.29
N ASP A 369 -0.41 -1.98 -44.18
CA ASP A 369 0.36 -2.34 -45.37
C ASP A 369 1.84 -2.48 -45.05
N SER A 370 2.46 -3.58 -45.48
CA SER A 370 3.88 -3.86 -45.21
C SER A 370 4.86 -2.84 -45.82
N LYS A 371 4.47 -2.14 -46.89
CA LYS A 371 5.31 -1.12 -47.54
C LYS A 371 5.12 0.25 -46.90
N ASP A 372 3.88 0.60 -46.58
CA ASP A 372 3.56 1.92 -46.02
C ASP A 372 3.74 1.98 -44.50
N GLN A 373 3.53 0.86 -43.80
CA GLN A 373 3.49 0.75 -42.35
C GLN A 373 4.19 -0.52 -41.84
N PRO A 374 5.49 -0.73 -42.14
CA PRO A 374 6.20 -1.97 -41.85
C PRO A 374 6.20 -2.37 -40.37
N GLU A 375 6.33 -1.41 -39.44
CA GLU A 375 6.33 -1.69 -37.99
C GLU A 375 4.96 -2.15 -37.49
N LEU A 376 3.87 -1.50 -37.94
CA LEU A 376 2.51 -1.89 -37.58
C LEU A 376 2.13 -3.22 -38.25
N PHE A 377 2.60 -3.46 -39.48
CA PHE A 377 2.44 -4.74 -40.16
C PHE A 377 3.09 -5.85 -39.35
N ASP A 378 4.35 -5.72 -38.96
CA ASP A 378 5.02 -6.78 -38.20
C ASP A 378 4.33 -7.02 -36.85
N LYS A 379 4.05 -5.93 -36.11
CA LYS A 379 3.49 -6.02 -34.77
C LYS A 379 2.05 -6.57 -34.76
N PHE A 380 1.18 -6.07 -35.63
CA PHE A 380 -0.23 -6.47 -35.59
C PHE A 380 -0.58 -7.59 -36.54
N MET A 381 0.04 -7.69 -37.73
CA MET A 381 -0.28 -8.74 -38.70
C MET A 381 0.55 -10.01 -38.44
N ASN A 382 1.85 -9.90 -38.15
CA ASN A 382 2.71 -11.08 -37.96
C ASN A 382 2.74 -11.58 -36.51
N GLN A 383 2.66 -10.68 -35.53
CA GLN A 383 2.75 -11.07 -34.12
C GLN A 383 1.37 -11.23 -33.46
N VAL A 384 0.60 -10.14 -33.30
CA VAL A 384 -0.68 -10.17 -32.56
C VAL A 384 -1.65 -11.19 -33.13
N GLN A 385 -1.95 -11.14 -34.43
CA GLN A 385 -2.98 -12.02 -35.02
C GLN A 385 -2.70 -13.50 -34.81
N PHE A 386 -1.44 -13.93 -34.92
CA PHE A 386 -1.07 -15.33 -34.72
C PHE A 386 -1.16 -15.79 -33.25
N ASN A 387 -1.37 -14.86 -32.30
CA ASN A 387 -1.53 -15.16 -30.88
C ASN A 387 -2.95 -14.86 -30.35
N VAL A 388 -3.91 -14.61 -31.25
CA VAL A 388 -5.35 -14.55 -30.94
C VAL A 388 -5.95 -15.96 -31.02
N ASP A 389 -5.41 -16.86 -30.20
CA ASP A 389 -5.65 -18.31 -30.25
C ASP A 389 -6.44 -18.84 -29.05
N GLY A 390 -6.99 -17.96 -28.22
CA GLY A 390 -7.75 -18.34 -27.02
C GLY A 390 -6.88 -18.73 -25.82
N LYS A 391 -5.56 -18.49 -25.84
CA LYS A 391 -4.66 -18.83 -24.71
C LYS A 391 -4.06 -17.62 -24.00
N ASN A 392 -3.81 -16.55 -24.73
CA ASN A 392 -3.16 -15.35 -24.20
C ASN A 392 -4.21 -14.26 -23.97
N SER A 393 -4.17 -13.55 -22.85
CA SER A 393 -5.00 -12.36 -22.66
C SER A 393 -4.45 -11.16 -23.43
N ILE A 394 -5.22 -10.08 -23.53
CA ILE A 394 -4.74 -8.83 -24.13
C ILE A 394 -3.52 -8.32 -23.35
N ILE A 395 -3.53 -8.42 -22.01
CA ILE A 395 -2.37 -8.05 -21.18
C ILE A 395 -1.14 -8.90 -21.47
N GLU A 396 -1.30 -10.22 -21.63
CA GLU A 396 -0.20 -11.11 -22.02
C GLU A 396 0.44 -10.66 -23.35
N LEU A 397 -0.40 -10.33 -24.34
CA LEU A 397 0.04 -9.84 -25.64
C LEU A 397 0.71 -8.47 -25.54
N CYS A 398 0.19 -7.56 -24.70
CA CYS A 398 0.79 -6.26 -24.44
C CYS A 398 2.19 -6.40 -23.82
N TYR A 399 2.31 -7.26 -22.81
CA TYR A 399 3.56 -7.56 -22.13
C TYR A 399 4.58 -8.15 -23.11
N ARG A 400 4.20 -9.21 -23.84
CA ARG A 400 5.08 -9.95 -24.74
C ARG A 400 5.57 -9.12 -25.93
N PHE A 401 4.68 -8.33 -26.54
CA PHE A 401 5.01 -7.57 -27.75
C PHE A 401 5.28 -6.09 -27.48
N ASN A 402 5.32 -5.69 -26.21
CA ASN A 402 5.54 -4.30 -25.78
C ASN A 402 4.59 -3.33 -26.51
N ILE A 403 3.29 -3.60 -26.46
CA ILE A 403 2.23 -2.79 -27.08
C ILE A 403 1.45 -2.09 -25.97
N PRO A 404 1.19 -0.78 -26.08
CA PRO A 404 0.26 -0.09 -25.19
C PRO A 404 -1.10 -0.77 -25.15
N PHE A 405 -1.65 -0.99 -23.95
CA PHE A 405 -2.91 -1.71 -23.79
C PHE A 405 -4.04 -1.04 -24.58
N LYS A 406 -4.14 0.29 -24.50
CA LYS A 406 -5.16 1.04 -25.24
C LYS A 406 -5.06 0.78 -26.75
N THR A 407 -3.86 0.82 -27.31
CA THR A 407 -3.65 0.59 -28.74
C THR A 407 -4.05 -0.83 -29.16
N LEU A 408 -3.64 -1.84 -28.39
CA LEU A 408 -4.01 -3.23 -28.71
C LEU A 408 -5.51 -3.48 -28.52
N TYR A 409 -6.09 -2.95 -27.44
CA TYR A 409 -7.51 -3.08 -27.15
C TYR A 409 -8.37 -2.44 -28.24
N GLU A 410 -8.08 -1.21 -28.67
CA GLU A 410 -8.79 -0.52 -29.76
C GLU A 410 -8.65 -1.26 -31.10
N PHE A 411 -7.50 -1.87 -31.36
CA PHE A 411 -7.31 -2.72 -32.54
C PHE A 411 -8.23 -3.95 -32.48
N LEU A 412 -8.22 -4.69 -31.37
CA LEU A 412 -9.04 -5.89 -31.21
C LEU A 412 -10.54 -5.58 -31.09
N GLU A 413 -10.92 -4.42 -30.57
CA GLU A 413 -12.31 -3.94 -30.53
C GLU A 413 -12.97 -3.92 -31.90
N LYS A 414 -12.22 -3.55 -32.94
CA LYS A 414 -12.73 -3.59 -34.32
C LYS A 414 -13.01 -5.01 -34.80
N PHE A 415 -12.27 -6.01 -34.32
CA PHE A 415 -12.50 -7.42 -34.62
C PHE A 415 -13.69 -7.96 -33.80
N PHE A 416 -13.80 -7.59 -32.52
CA PHE A 416 -14.95 -7.93 -31.67
C PHE A 416 -16.26 -7.39 -32.28
N ALA A 417 -16.29 -6.12 -32.70
CA ALA A 417 -17.46 -5.48 -33.29
C ALA A 417 -17.90 -6.13 -34.62
N LYS A 418 -16.98 -6.76 -35.35
CA LYS A 418 -17.26 -7.50 -36.60
C LYS A 418 -17.56 -8.99 -36.37
N GLY A 419 -17.49 -9.47 -35.12
CA GLY A 419 -17.71 -10.87 -34.77
C GLY A 419 -16.60 -11.81 -35.25
N PHE A 420 -15.40 -11.29 -35.52
CA PHE A 420 -14.28 -12.11 -36.00
C PHE A 420 -13.60 -12.87 -34.88
N ILE A 421 -13.64 -12.29 -33.68
CA ILE A 421 -13.08 -12.85 -32.46
C ILE A 421 -14.13 -12.79 -31.35
N LYS A 422 -14.08 -13.74 -30.42
CA LYS A 422 -14.88 -13.77 -29.18
C LYS A 422 -14.00 -13.42 -27.97
N LYS A 423 -14.62 -12.92 -26.90
CA LYS A 423 -13.97 -12.63 -25.60
C LYS A 423 -14.27 -13.75 -24.61
N THR A 424 -13.23 -14.29 -23.99
CA THR A 424 -13.35 -15.11 -22.77
C THR A 424 -12.82 -14.32 -21.58
N THR A 425 -13.39 -14.55 -20.39
CA THR A 425 -12.97 -13.92 -19.13
C THR A 425 -11.56 -14.37 -18.71
N THR A 426 -10.84 -13.51 -18.00
CA THR A 426 -9.50 -13.76 -17.45
C THR A 426 -9.52 -14.34 -16.03
N ASN A 427 -10.69 -14.71 -15.49
CA ASN A 427 -10.86 -15.15 -14.09
C ASN A 427 -9.98 -16.35 -13.68
N ASP A 428 -9.59 -17.18 -14.64
CA ASP A 428 -8.75 -18.35 -14.42
C ASP A 428 -7.24 -18.04 -14.48
N LEU A 429 -6.84 -16.85 -14.95
CA LEU A 429 -5.42 -16.47 -15.10
C LEU A 429 -4.75 -16.05 -13.79
N TRP A 430 -5.54 -15.71 -12.77
CA TRP A 430 -5.04 -15.09 -11.54
C TRP A 430 -4.25 -16.01 -10.60
N ARG A 431 -4.41 -17.34 -10.67
CA ARG A 431 -3.77 -18.29 -9.73
C ARG A 431 -2.91 -19.35 -10.42
N ASN A 432 -2.65 -19.20 -11.72
CA ASN A 432 -1.90 -20.17 -12.51
C ASN A 432 -0.42 -19.79 -12.63
#